data_AF-A0A7S0TIA0-F1
#
_entry.id   AF-A0A7S0TIA0-F1
#
_cell.length_a   1.000
_cell.length_b   1.000
_cell.length_c   1.000
_cell.angle_alpha   90.00
_cell.angle_beta   90.00
_cell.angle_gamma   90.00
#
_symmetry.space_group_name_H-M   'P 1'
#
loop_
_entity.id
_entity.type
_entity.pdbx_description
1 polymer ?
#
loop_
_entity_poly.entity_id
_entity_poly.type
_entity_poly.pdbx_seq_one_letter_code
_entity_poly.pdbx_strand_id
1 'polypeptide(L)'
;GNMCLEPDGCLWRKIDESVRNPGGVNGFMVAENTFSMPFIVYLARFILNTDERWILWWKQRQEALPPDMSALQVQKQLNNDLGKFSASVEYGLAQYAGRSGAKQLCEELIRAYGNKGPE
;
A
#
# COMPACT_ATOMS: atom_id res chain seq x y z
N GLY A 1 10.86 5.86 18.57
CA GLY A 1 11.17 5.83 17.13
C GLY A 1 11.98 4.60 16.85
N ASN A 2 11.60 3.83 15.82
CA ASN A 2 12.48 2.88 15.17
C ASN A 2 12.11 2.88 13.70
N MET A 3 12.95 3.57 12.94
CA MET A 3 12.85 3.80 11.51
C MET A 3 13.62 2.67 10.84
N CYS A 4 12.92 1.83 10.09
CA CYS A 4 13.44 0.62 9.46
C CYS A 4 14.59 0.95 8.50
N LEU A 5 15.78 0.43 8.81
CA LEU A 5 17.00 0.52 8.00
C LEU A 5 17.44 -0.89 7.62
N GLU A 6 16.82 -1.50 6.59
CA GLU A 6 17.40 -2.67 5.91
C GLU A 6 17.23 -2.57 4.38
N PRO A 7 18.16 -3.14 3.59
CA PRO A 7 18.19 -3.03 2.12
C PRO A 7 17.00 -3.68 1.40
N ASP A 8 16.28 -4.59 2.07
CA ASP A 8 15.30 -5.49 1.47
C ASP A 8 13.83 -5.08 1.69
N GLY A 9 13.61 -3.88 2.25
CA GLY A 9 12.26 -3.42 2.58
C GLY A 9 11.74 -4.04 3.87
N CYS A 10 10.95 -3.27 4.62
CA CYS A 10 10.65 -3.53 6.02
C CYS A 10 10.16 -4.96 6.32
N LEU A 11 10.76 -5.55 7.35
CA LEU A 11 10.43 -6.80 8.07
C LEU A 11 8.99 -6.89 8.65
N TRP A 12 7.98 -6.22 8.10
CA TRP A 12 6.59 -6.51 8.47
C TRP A 12 6.13 -7.90 7.99
N ARG A 13 6.84 -8.49 7.00
CA ARG A 13 6.73 -9.92 6.66
C ARG A 13 7.10 -10.88 7.79
N LYS A 14 7.76 -10.43 8.88
CA LYS A 14 8.24 -11.31 9.96
C LYS A 14 7.82 -10.93 11.38
N ILE A 15 7.15 -9.78 11.59
CA ILE A 15 6.78 -9.31 12.94
C ILE A 15 5.40 -9.80 13.40
N ASP A 16 4.64 -10.55 12.60
CA ASP A 16 3.33 -11.08 13.04
C ASP A 16 3.30 -12.60 13.30
N GLU A 17 4.43 -13.32 13.16
CA GLU A 17 4.42 -14.79 13.32
C GLU A 17 4.84 -15.29 14.69
N SER A 18 5.48 -14.48 15.56
CA SER A 18 6.12 -15.04 16.78
C SER A 18 5.60 -14.57 18.12
N VAL A 19 4.69 -13.58 18.21
CA VAL A 19 4.43 -12.95 19.52
C VAL A 19 3.07 -13.21 20.17
N ARG A 20 1.97 -13.64 19.50
CA ARG A 20 0.70 -13.70 20.28
C ARG A 20 -0.44 -14.67 20.00
N ASN A 21 -0.50 -15.48 18.94
CA ASN A 21 -1.62 -16.41 18.81
C ASN A 21 -1.35 -17.59 17.84
N PRO A 22 -1.46 -18.86 18.30
CA PRO A 22 -1.42 -20.04 17.43
C PRO A 22 -2.61 -20.16 16.45
N GLY A 23 -3.54 -19.20 16.43
CA GLY A 23 -4.71 -19.17 15.54
C GLY A 23 -4.80 -17.93 14.62
N GLY A 24 -3.75 -17.10 14.55
CA GLY A 24 -3.79 -15.77 13.93
C GLY A 24 -3.37 -15.65 12.47
N VAL A 25 -3.19 -16.76 11.75
CA VAL A 25 -2.63 -16.74 10.38
C VAL A 25 -3.75 -16.71 9.34
N ASN A 26 -4.56 -15.66 9.29
CA ASN A 26 -5.62 -15.56 8.25
C ASN A 26 -5.91 -14.13 7.76
N GLY A 27 -5.12 -13.12 8.15
CA GLY A 27 -5.32 -11.75 7.63
C GLY A 27 -4.57 -11.52 6.31
N PHE A 28 -3.26 -11.77 6.34
CA PHE A 28 -2.35 -11.39 5.25
C PHE A 28 -2.43 -12.28 4.01
N MET A 29 -2.65 -13.59 4.15
CA MET A 29 -2.79 -14.49 2.98
C MET A 29 -4.11 -14.30 2.21
N VAL A 30 -5.06 -13.50 2.72
CA VAL A 30 -6.44 -13.52 2.21
C VAL A 30 -6.69 -12.49 1.12
N ALA A 31 -5.96 -11.37 1.12
CA ALA A 31 -6.04 -10.38 0.05
C ALA A 31 -5.50 -10.95 -1.26
N GLU A 32 -4.33 -11.61 -1.27
CA GLU A 32 -3.74 -12.22 -2.48
C GLU A 32 -4.60 -13.34 -3.08
N ASN A 33 -5.40 -14.02 -2.25
CA ASN A 33 -6.39 -15.00 -2.72
C ASN A 33 -7.58 -14.37 -3.47
N THR A 34 -7.79 -13.06 -3.30
CA THR A 34 -8.92 -12.33 -3.88
C THR A 34 -8.47 -11.33 -4.95
N PHE A 35 -7.28 -10.73 -4.79
CA PHE A 35 -6.75 -9.65 -5.60
C PHE A 35 -5.31 -9.97 -6.01
N SER A 36 -4.99 -9.79 -7.29
CA SER A 36 -3.65 -10.02 -7.80
C SER A 36 -2.67 -8.92 -7.37
N MET A 37 -1.39 -9.25 -7.22
CA MET A 37 -0.34 -8.25 -6.95
C MET A 37 -0.33 -7.08 -7.96
N PRO A 38 -0.50 -7.29 -9.28
CA PRO A 38 -0.66 -6.18 -10.21
C PRO A 38 -1.83 -5.25 -9.89
N PHE A 39 -2.97 -5.79 -9.44
CA PHE A 39 -4.10 -4.98 -9.01
C PHE A 39 -3.79 -4.18 -7.74
N ILE A 40 -3.15 -4.79 -6.75
CA ILE A 40 -2.76 -4.12 -5.50
C ILE A 40 -1.83 -2.93 -5.80
N VAL A 41 -0.82 -3.13 -6.65
CA VAL A 41 0.10 -2.06 -7.07
C VAL A 41 -0.63 -0.98 -7.88
N TYR A 42 -1.56 -1.37 -8.74
CA TYR A 42 -2.40 -0.42 -9.46
C TYR A 42 -3.24 0.42 -8.50
N LEU A 43 -3.91 -0.21 -7.54
CA LEU A 43 -4.75 0.47 -6.55
C LEU A 43 -3.93 1.42 -5.67
N ALA A 44 -2.73 1.00 -5.28
CA ALA A 44 -1.79 1.86 -4.57
C ALA A 44 -1.46 3.13 -5.37
N ARG A 45 -1.15 2.99 -6.67
CA ARG A 45 -0.93 4.14 -7.56
C ARG A 45 -2.19 4.99 -7.71
N PHE A 46 -3.36 4.37 -7.87
CA PHE A 46 -4.64 5.07 -7.95
C PHE A 46 -4.83 5.96 -6.72
N ILE A 47 -4.74 5.39 -5.51
CA ILE A 47 -4.93 6.13 -4.25
C ILE A 47 -3.93 7.28 -4.12
N LEU A 48 -2.65 7.07 -4.45
CA LEU A 48 -1.62 8.11 -4.42
C LEU A 48 -1.87 9.26 -5.41
N ASN A 49 -2.78 9.09 -6.37
CA ASN A 49 -3.13 10.09 -7.38
C ASN A 49 -4.55 10.64 -7.25
N THR A 50 -5.41 10.08 -6.37
CA THR A 50 -6.83 10.49 -6.27
C THR A 50 -7.27 10.93 -4.88
N ASP A 51 -6.63 10.46 -3.81
CA ASP A 51 -6.92 10.92 -2.44
C ASP A 51 -5.92 12.02 -2.05
N GLU A 52 -6.43 13.23 -1.82
CA GLU A 52 -5.65 14.42 -1.47
C GLU A 52 -4.68 14.20 -0.29
N ARG A 53 -5.08 13.40 0.70
CA ARG A 53 -4.23 13.12 1.88
C ARG A 53 -3.02 12.29 1.48
N TRP A 54 -3.22 11.29 0.63
CA TRP A 54 -2.15 10.43 0.16
C TRP A 54 -1.29 11.10 -0.91
N ILE A 55 -1.87 11.98 -1.74
CA ILE A 55 -1.12 12.86 -2.65
C ILE A 55 -0.16 13.75 -1.85
N LEU A 56 -0.65 14.41 -0.79
CA LEU A 56 0.17 15.29 0.04
C LEU A 56 1.29 14.51 0.74
N TRP A 57 0.97 13.36 1.33
CA TRP A 57 1.96 12.47 1.95
C TRP A 57 3.05 12.05 0.94
N TRP A 58 2.66 11.71 -0.29
CA TRP A 58 3.59 11.31 -1.34
C TRP A 58 4.52 12.45 -1.75
N LYS A 59 3.98 13.66 -1.93
CA LYS A 59 4.78 14.87 -2.22
C LYS A 59 5.80 15.16 -1.13
N GLN A 60 5.38 15.13 0.14
CA GLN A 60 6.30 15.31 1.27
C GLN A 60 7.43 14.27 1.27
N ARG A 61 7.14 13.05 0.82
CA ARG A 61 8.16 12.00 0.71
C ARG A 61 9.17 12.28 -0.39
N GLN A 62 8.71 12.82 -1.53
CA GLN A 62 9.59 13.24 -2.63
C GLN A 62 10.46 14.43 -2.22
N GLU A 63 9.88 15.43 -1.52
CA GLU A 63 10.58 16.62 -1.05
C GLU A 63 11.60 16.33 0.06
N ALA A 64 11.38 15.28 0.85
CA ALA A 64 12.30 14.85 1.90
C ALA A 64 13.54 14.08 1.37
N LEU A 65 13.64 13.83 0.06
CA LEU A 65 14.79 13.16 -0.52
C LEU A 65 16.02 14.08 -0.54
N PRO A 66 17.21 13.58 -0.18
CA PRO A 66 18.44 14.35 -0.29
C PRO A 66 18.68 14.87 -1.72
N PRO A 67 19.03 16.15 -1.90
CA PRO A 67 19.15 16.78 -3.22
C PRO A 67 20.36 16.28 -4.02
N ASP A 68 21.32 15.61 -3.36
CA ASP A 68 22.53 15.04 -3.94
C ASP A 68 22.31 13.62 -4.51
N MET A 69 21.13 13.03 -4.33
CA MET A 69 20.81 11.73 -4.91
C MET A 69 20.74 11.79 -6.44
N SER A 70 21.37 10.83 -7.11
CA SER A 70 21.19 10.62 -8.55
C SER A 70 19.76 10.20 -8.88
N ALA A 71 19.33 10.44 -10.13
CA ALA A 71 18.00 10.07 -10.60
C ALA A 71 17.68 8.57 -10.38
N LEU A 72 18.68 7.69 -10.54
CA LEU A 72 18.52 6.25 -10.29
C LEU A 72 18.29 5.94 -8.80
N GLN A 73 19.01 6.62 -7.90
CA GLN A 73 18.83 6.47 -6.46
C GLN A 73 17.47 7.00 -6.01
N VAL A 74 17.04 8.15 -6.54
CA VAL A 74 15.70 8.71 -6.31
C VAL A 74 14.63 7.72 -6.77
N GLN A 75 14.74 7.20 -7.99
CA GLN A 75 13.78 6.23 -8.51
C GLN A 75 13.74 4.95 -7.66
N LYS A 76 14.90 4.43 -7.25
CA LYS A 76 14.99 3.27 -6.36
C LYS A 76 14.32 3.53 -5.02
N GLN A 77 14.55 4.70 -4.41
CA GLN A 77 13.96 5.07 -3.14
C GLN A 77 12.44 5.22 -3.24
N LEU A 78 11.94 5.91 -4.27
CA LEU A 78 10.51 6.05 -4.50
C LEU A 78 9.84 4.70 -4.80
N ASN A 79 10.48 3.82 -5.56
CA ASN A 79 9.96 2.46 -5.79
C ASN A 79 9.88 1.66 -4.47
N ASN A 80 10.88 1.79 -3.60
CA ASN A 80 10.85 1.16 -2.28
C ASN A 80 9.71 1.70 -1.41
N ASP A 81 9.48 3.01 -1.43
CA ASP A 81 8.40 3.63 -0.65
C ASP A 81 7.01 3.30 -1.22
N LEU A 82 6.87 3.22 -2.55
CA LEU A 82 5.68 2.71 -3.21
C LEU A 82 5.42 1.24 -2.84
N GLY A 83 6.46 0.41 -2.74
CA GLY A 83 6.34 -0.97 -2.29
C GLY A 83 5.77 -1.08 -0.87
N LYS A 84 6.29 -0.27 0.06
CA LYS A 84 5.77 -0.21 1.44
C LYS A 84 4.31 0.28 1.49
N PHE A 85 3.98 1.28 0.68
CA PHE A 85 2.61 1.78 0.60
C PHE A 85 1.67 0.71 0.02
N SER A 86 2.09 0.00 -1.03
CA SER A 86 1.33 -1.09 -1.64
C SER A 86 1.04 -2.22 -0.64
N ALA A 87 2.00 -2.56 0.23
CA ALA A 87 1.78 -3.53 1.31
C ALA A 87 0.74 -3.05 2.35
N SER A 88 0.65 -1.74 2.59
CA SER A 88 -0.39 -1.17 3.46
C SER A 88 -1.77 -1.24 2.80
N VAL A 89 -1.84 -1.05 1.48
CA VAL A 89 -3.07 -1.22 0.69
C VAL A 89 -3.52 -2.67 0.69
N GLU A 90 -2.60 -3.61 0.48
CA GLU A 90 -2.87 -5.05 0.57
C GLU A 90 -3.47 -5.44 1.91
N TYR A 91 -2.90 -4.95 3.02
CA TYR A 91 -3.47 -5.19 4.35
C TYR A 91 -4.90 -4.64 4.46
N GLY A 92 -5.15 -3.43 3.96
CA GLY A 92 -6.50 -2.86 3.91
C GLY A 92 -7.46 -3.65 3.03
N LEU A 93 -6.95 -4.36 2.02
CA LEU A 93 -7.75 -5.20 1.13
C LEU A 93 -8.19 -6.52 1.77
N ALA A 94 -7.52 -6.96 2.84
CA ALA A 94 -7.86 -8.22 3.52
C ALA A 94 -9.32 -8.26 4.03
N GLN A 95 -9.91 -7.10 4.35
CA GLN A 95 -11.32 -7.04 4.77
C GLN A 95 -12.32 -7.34 3.63
N TYR A 96 -11.90 -7.20 2.37
CA TYR A 96 -12.70 -7.52 1.18
C TYR A 96 -12.34 -8.90 0.63
N ALA A 97 -12.04 -9.83 1.53
CA ALA A 97 -11.82 -11.22 1.20
C ALA A 97 -13.05 -11.90 0.58
N GLY A 98 -12.82 -12.81 -0.38
CA GLY A 98 -13.82 -13.78 -0.81
C GLY A 98 -14.77 -13.32 -1.91
N ARG A 99 -15.79 -14.14 -2.22
CA ARG A 99 -16.58 -14.06 -3.47
C ARG A 99 -17.26 -12.71 -3.71
N SER A 100 -17.65 -11.99 -2.66
CA SER A 100 -18.35 -10.70 -2.76
C SER A 100 -17.45 -9.49 -2.50
N GLY A 101 -16.20 -9.72 -2.08
CA GLY A 101 -15.32 -8.66 -1.62
C GLY A 101 -14.93 -7.67 -2.73
N ALA A 102 -14.64 -8.17 -3.94
CA ALA A 102 -14.35 -7.30 -5.08
C ALA A 102 -15.53 -6.35 -5.42
N LYS A 103 -16.77 -6.82 -5.26
CA LYS A 103 -17.97 -5.99 -5.46
C LYS A 103 -18.08 -4.91 -4.39
N GLN A 104 -17.90 -5.28 -3.12
CA GLN A 104 -17.94 -4.34 -2.00
C GLN A 104 -16.83 -3.28 -2.12
N LEU A 105 -15.61 -3.68 -2.45
CA LEU A 105 -14.50 -2.76 -2.72
C LEU A 105 -14.87 -1.79 -3.85
N CYS A 106 -15.43 -2.29 -4.96
CA CYS A 106 -15.83 -1.45 -6.07
C CYS A 106 -16.89 -0.41 -5.67
N GLU A 107 -17.91 -0.83 -4.91
CA GLU A 107 -18.95 0.08 -4.38
C GLU A 107 -18.36 1.18 -3.48
N GLU A 108 -17.38 0.83 -2.64
CA GLU A 108 -16.68 1.79 -1.79
C GLU A 108 -15.79 2.75 -2.58
N LEU A 109 -15.05 2.25 -3.58
CA LEU A 109 -14.25 3.08 -4.47
C LEU A 109 -15.13 4.06 -5.27
N ILE A 110 -16.29 3.61 -5.75
CA ILE A 110 -17.27 4.49 -6.42
C ILE A 110 -17.81 5.53 -5.45
N ARG A 111 -18.15 5.14 -4.21
CA ARG A 111 -18.63 6.08 -3.19
C ARG A 111 -17.56 7.14 -2.84
N ALA A 112 -16.31 6.73 -2.72
CA ALA A 112 -15.22 7.61 -2.31
C ALA A 112 -14.68 8.49 -3.45
N TYR A 113 -14.63 7.96 -4.68
CA TYR A 113 -13.93 8.58 -5.80
C TYR A 113 -14.75 8.70 -7.09
N GLY A 114 -15.88 7.99 -7.22
CA GLY A 114 -16.65 7.91 -8.46
C GLY A 114 -17.36 9.19 -8.88
N ASN A 115 -17.64 10.11 -7.94
CA ASN A 115 -18.25 11.41 -8.22
C ASN A 115 -17.25 12.58 -8.24
N LYS A 116 -15.94 12.30 -8.08
CA LYS A 116 -14.90 13.31 -8.25
C LYS A 116 -14.55 13.43 -9.75
N GLY A 117 -15.50 13.92 -10.54
CA GLY A 117 -15.25 14.36 -11.91
C GLY A 117 -14.32 15.58 -11.94
N PRO A 118 -13.72 15.92 -13.09
CA PRO A 118 -12.84 17.09 -13.19
C PRO A 118 -13.66 18.36 -12.88
N GLU A 119 -13.23 19.10 -11.85
CA GLU A 119 -13.61 20.51 -11.65
C GLU A 119 -12.88 21.41 -12.66
#